data_AF-A0A661BJS0-F1
#
_entry.id   AF-A0A661BJS0-F1
#
_cell.length_a   1.000
_cell.length_b   1.000
_cell.length_c   1.000
_cell.angle_alpha   90.00
_cell.angle_beta   90.00
_cell.angle_gamma   90.00
#
_symmetry.space_group_name_H-M   'P 1'
#
loop_
_entity.id
_entity.type
_entity.pdbx_description
1 polymer ?
#
loop_
_entity_poly.entity_id
_entity_poly.type
_entity_poly.pdbx_seq_one_letter_code
_entity_poly.pdbx_strand_id
1 'polypeptide(L)'
;MVLLGMKDDVLGSDFVWLCAGCTACQERCPQGVTITELMMALKNVAVKNNIVHQAFSMQAAEIYRYGRLYEVGDLNARREKIGLPQIPEEPEQIREILDSKGIGDIVREIISNENIESNQ
;
A
#
# COMPACT_ATOMS: atom_id res chain seq x y z
N MET A 1 -9.86 11.47 20.16
CA MET A 1 -10.25 10.06 19.89
C MET A 1 -9.12 9.10 20.26
N VAL A 2 -7.91 9.23 19.70
CA VAL A 2 -6.75 8.38 20.07
C VAL A 2 -6.44 8.41 21.58
N LEU A 3 -6.21 9.59 22.16
CA LEU A 3 -5.94 9.73 23.61
C LEU A 3 -7.14 9.38 24.50
N LEU A 4 -8.34 9.27 23.92
CA LEU A 4 -9.58 8.93 24.64
C LEU A 4 -9.85 7.42 24.65
N GLY A 5 -8.95 6.60 24.09
CA GLY A 5 -9.12 5.15 24.02
C GLY A 5 -10.19 4.67 23.02
N MET A 6 -10.66 5.56 22.13
CA MET A 6 -11.71 5.27 21.14
C MET A 6 -11.13 4.54 19.92
N LYS A 7 -10.61 3.32 20.13
CA LYS A 7 -9.87 2.56 19.11
C LYS A 7 -10.71 2.34 17.85
N ASP A 8 -11.92 1.81 17.99
CA ASP A 8 -12.73 1.38 16.85
C ASP A 8 -13.17 2.56 15.98
N ASP A 9 -13.54 3.68 16.60
CA ASP A 9 -13.88 4.91 15.87
C ASP A 9 -12.68 5.50 15.12
N VAL A 10 -11.46 5.36 15.66
CA VAL A 10 -10.25 5.84 14.99
C VAL A 10 -9.89 4.93 13.81
N LEU A 11 -9.84 3.62 14.03
CA LEU A 11 -9.40 2.67 13.00
C LEU A 11 -10.43 2.50 11.89
N GLY A 12 -11.73 2.60 12.21
CA GLY A 12 -12.82 2.54 11.25
C GLY A 12 -13.03 3.83 10.45
N SER A 13 -12.30 4.91 10.75
CA SER A 13 -12.42 6.18 10.04
C SER A 13 -11.52 6.25 8.81
N ASP A 14 -12.09 6.68 7.67
CA ASP A 14 -11.34 6.97 6.44
C ASP A 14 -10.27 8.05 6.64
N PHE A 15 -10.41 8.91 7.66
CA PHE A 15 -9.48 9.99 7.95
C PHE A 15 -8.03 9.50 8.12
N VAL A 16 -7.85 8.28 8.68
CA VAL A 16 -6.51 7.68 8.84
C VAL A 16 -5.80 7.54 7.48
N TRP A 17 -6.54 7.22 6.44
CA TRP A 17 -6.02 6.96 5.09
C TRP A 17 -5.71 8.23 4.30
N LEU A 18 -6.34 9.36 4.64
CA LEU A 18 -6.15 10.66 3.97
C LEU A 18 -4.80 11.32 4.27
N CYS A 19 -4.06 10.85 5.28
CA CYS A 19 -2.74 11.38 5.58
C CYS A 19 -1.77 11.14 4.40
N ALA A 20 -1.35 12.23 3.76
CA ALA A 20 -0.39 12.24 2.65
C ALA A 20 1.08 12.08 3.06
N GLY A 21 1.37 11.96 4.36
CA GLY A 21 2.75 11.80 4.84
C GLY A 21 3.64 13.03 4.66
N CYS A 22 3.07 14.22 4.45
CA CYS A 22 3.81 15.42 4.04
C CYS A 22 4.58 16.16 5.15
N THR A 23 4.56 15.64 6.39
CA THR A 23 5.22 16.18 7.61
C THR A 23 4.89 17.61 8.03
N ALA A 24 4.09 18.33 7.26
CA ALA A 24 3.68 19.72 7.50
C ALA A 24 3.12 19.98 8.92
N CYS A 25 2.36 19.02 9.46
CA CYS A 25 1.76 19.11 10.79
C CYS A 25 2.79 18.94 11.92
N GLN A 26 3.79 18.07 11.71
CA GLN A 26 4.86 17.82 12.68
C GLN A 26 5.79 19.03 12.81
N GLU A 27 6.21 19.62 11.69
CA GLU A 27 7.09 20.80 11.66
C GLU A 27 6.48 22.05 12.33
N ARG A 28 5.15 22.11 12.40
CA ARG A 28 4.42 23.23 13.00
C ARG A 28 3.95 22.95 14.42
N CYS A 29 4.18 21.75 14.95
CA CYS A 29 3.58 21.35 16.21
C CYS A 29 4.30 22.04 17.39
N PRO A 30 3.63 22.94 18.13
CA PRO A 30 4.26 23.60 19.29
C PRO A 30 4.45 22.65 20.49
N GLN A 31 3.93 21.42 20.41
CA GLN A 31 4.03 20.39 21.44
C GLN A 31 5.01 19.27 21.06
N GLY A 32 5.69 19.39 19.91
CA GLY A 32 6.69 18.40 19.47
C GLY A 32 6.10 17.02 19.13
N VAL A 33 4.82 16.94 18.77
CA VAL A 33 4.18 15.67 18.42
C VAL A 33 4.59 15.23 17.02
N THR A 34 5.03 13.98 16.87
CA THR A 34 5.35 13.37 15.59
C THR A 34 4.09 12.84 14.88
N ILE A 35 3.22 13.76 14.48
CA ILE A 35 1.88 13.44 13.95
C ILE A 35 1.95 12.51 12.72
N THR A 36 2.94 12.68 11.84
CA THR A 36 3.08 11.84 10.64
C THR A 36 3.34 10.38 11.00
N GLU A 37 4.25 10.16 11.95
CA GLU A 37 4.58 8.83 12.47
C GLU A 37 3.39 8.21 13.19
N LEU A 38 2.65 9.01 13.97
CA LEU A 38 1.39 8.59 14.59
C LEU A 38 0.39 8.09 13.54
N MET A 39 0.18 8.85 12.44
CA MET A 39 -0.73 8.43 11.38
C MET A 39 -0.26 7.14 10.69
N MET A 40 1.05 6.96 10.46
CA MET A 40 1.60 5.70 9.95
C MET A 40 1.39 4.54 10.93
N ALA A 41 1.60 4.76 12.23
CA ALA A 41 1.36 3.75 13.25
C ALA A 41 -0.11 3.34 13.30
N LEU A 42 -1.05 4.29 13.17
CA LEU A 42 -2.48 4.01 13.08
C LEU A 42 -2.82 3.15 11.85
N LYS A 43 -2.27 3.46 10.66
CA LYS A 43 -2.43 2.63 9.45
C LYS A 43 -1.93 1.20 9.69
N ASN A 44 -0.75 1.03 10.29
CA ASN A 44 -0.20 -0.30 10.61
C ASN A 44 -1.09 -1.07 11.60
N VAL A 45 -1.63 -0.39 12.62
CA VAL A 45 -2.57 -1.02 13.56
C VAL A 45 -3.87 -1.38 12.84
N ALA A 46 -4.41 -0.52 11.97
CA ALA A 46 -5.60 -0.81 11.18
C ALA A 46 -5.41 -2.08 10.34
N VAL A 47 -4.30 -2.18 9.60
CA VAL A 47 -3.96 -3.37 8.78
C VAL A 47 -3.88 -4.64 9.64
N LYS A 48 -3.26 -4.58 10.82
CA LYS A 48 -3.22 -5.71 11.76
C LYS A 48 -4.60 -6.14 12.29
N ASN A 49 -5.60 -5.25 12.22
CA ASN A 49 -6.99 -5.55 12.58
C ASN A 49 -7.84 -5.84 11.32
N ASN A 50 -7.22 -6.15 10.17
CA ASN A 50 -7.88 -6.39 8.89
C ASN A 50 -8.70 -5.21 8.37
N ILE A 51 -8.36 -3.99 8.78
CA ILE A 51 -8.95 -2.76 8.27
C ILE A 51 -7.94 -2.13 7.33
N VAL A 52 -8.22 -2.21 6.02
CA VAL A 52 -7.37 -1.64 4.97
C VAL A 52 -8.25 -0.98 3.93
N HIS A 53 -7.87 0.22 3.49
CA HIS A 53 -8.57 0.88 2.40
C HIS A 53 -8.24 0.19 1.07
N GLN A 54 -9.26 -0.11 0.25
CA GLN A 54 -9.17 -0.92 -0.97
C GLN A 54 -8.05 -0.48 -1.92
N ALA A 55 -7.80 0.83 -2.04
CA ALA A 55 -6.71 1.35 -2.86
C ALA A 55 -5.33 0.76 -2.52
N PHE A 56 -5.03 0.52 -1.23
CA PHE A 56 -3.74 -0.07 -0.83
C PHE A 56 -3.70 -1.57 -1.08
N SER A 57 -4.84 -2.25 -0.93
CA SER A 57 -4.99 -3.68 -1.27
C SER A 57 -4.71 -3.93 -2.75
N MET A 58 -5.28 -3.11 -3.64
CA MET A 58 -5.04 -3.20 -5.08
C MET A 58 -3.58 -2.90 -5.44
N GLN A 59 -2.98 -1.87 -4.84
CA GLN A 59 -1.56 -1.56 -5.06
C GLN A 59 -0.65 -2.71 -4.63
N ALA A 60 -0.94 -3.36 -3.50
CA ALA A 60 -0.19 -4.52 -3.04
C ALA A 60 -0.35 -5.72 -3.98
N ALA A 61 -1.54 -5.93 -4.56
CA ALA A 61 -1.79 -6.94 -5.59
C ALA A 61 -0.95 -6.72 -6.85
N GLU A 62 -0.89 -5.50 -7.36
CA GLU A 62 -0.06 -5.16 -8.52
C GLU A 62 1.43 -5.37 -8.25
N ILE A 63 1.90 -4.94 -7.08
CA ILE A 63 3.29 -5.16 -6.66
C ILE A 63 3.60 -6.65 -6.55
N TYR A 64 2.67 -7.47 -6.07
CA TYR A 64 2.84 -8.91 -6.01
C TYR A 64 2.84 -9.57 -7.41
N ARG A 65 1.98 -9.12 -8.33
CA ARG A 65 1.90 -9.62 -9.72
C ARG A 65 3.15 -9.29 -10.53
N TYR A 66 3.54 -8.02 -10.53
CA TYR A 66 4.52 -7.47 -11.48
C TYR A 66 5.85 -7.05 -10.85
N GLY A 67 5.98 -7.17 -9.53
CA GLY A 67 7.13 -6.67 -8.77
C GLY A 67 7.17 -5.14 -8.68
N ARG A 68 6.09 -4.48 -9.09
CA ARG A 68 5.98 -3.02 -9.27
C ARG A 68 4.51 -2.61 -9.31
N LEU A 69 4.24 -1.31 -9.19
CA LEU A 69 2.87 -0.81 -9.15
C LEU A 69 2.14 -0.80 -10.51
N TYR A 70 2.89 -0.71 -11.62
CA TYR A 70 2.32 -0.62 -12.97
C TYR A 70 3.03 -1.57 -13.91
N GLU A 71 2.28 -2.33 -14.71
CA GLU A 71 2.83 -3.16 -15.78
C GLU A 71 3.77 -2.39 -16.72
N VAL A 72 4.77 -3.09 -17.26
CA VAL A 72 5.72 -2.48 -18.21
C VAL A 72 5.02 -2.19 -19.54
N GLY A 73 4.20 -3.11 -20.03
CA GLY A 73 3.43 -2.94 -21.27
C GLY A 73 4.29 -2.46 -22.44
N ASP A 74 3.86 -1.37 -23.09
CA ASP A 74 4.56 -0.80 -24.25
C ASP A 74 5.79 0.07 -23.90
N LEU A 75 6.09 0.26 -22.61
CA LEU A 75 7.19 1.12 -22.17
C LEU A 75 8.54 0.63 -22.69
N ASN A 76 8.76 -0.69 -22.78
CA ASN A 76 10.01 -1.23 -23.32
C ASN A 76 10.22 -0.84 -24.80
N ALA A 77 9.16 -0.89 -25.61
CA ALA A 77 9.22 -0.43 -27.00
C ALA A 77 9.49 1.09 -27.10
N ARG A 78 8.92 1.89 -26.20
CA ARG A 78 9.18 3.34 -26.14
C ARG A 78 10.63 3.64 -25.73
N ARG A 79 11.17 2.87 -24.78
CA ARG A 79 12.55 3.00 -24.28
C ARG A 79 13.58 2.65 -25.35
N GLU A 80 13.35 1.57 -26.09
CA GLU A 80 14.21 1.16 -27.20
C GLU A 80 14.34 2.24 -28.28
N LYS A 81 13.22 2.89 -28.65
CA LYS A 81 13.20 4.01 -29.62
C LYS A 81 14.10 5.18 -29.23
N ILE A 82 14.34 5.37 -27.94
CA ILE A 82 15.20 6.44 -27.40
C ILE A 82 16.54 5.90 -26.87
N GLY A 83 16.89 4.66 -27.20
CA GLY A 83 18.17 4.05 -26.84
C GLY A 83 18.34 3.73 -25.35
N LEU A 84 17.23 3.62 -24.59
CA LEU A 84 17.27 3.25 -23.18
C LEU A 84 17.19 1.73 -23.00
N PRO A 85 17.83 1.16 -21.97
CA PRO A 85 17.75 -0.27 -21.67
C PRO A 85 16.32 -0.67 -21.32
N GLN A 86 15.93 -1.90 -21.70
CA GLN A 86 14.65 -2.47 -21.31
C GLN A 86 14.56 -2.64 -19.80
N ILE A 87 13.33 -2.54 -19.29
CA ILE A 87 12.99 -2.81 -17.91
C ILE A 87 12.73 -4.32 -17.77
N PRO A 88 13.45 -5.03 -16.90
CA PRO A 88 13.22 -6.45 -16.66
C PRO A 88 11.90 -6.68 -15.90
N GLU A 89 11.22 -7.78 -16.22
CA GLU A 89 9.92 -8.19 -15.68
C GLU A 89 10.05 -9.40 -14.73
N GLU A 90 10.79 -9.21 -13.63
CA GLU A 90 11.14 -10.27 -12.67
C GLU A 90 10.52 -9.99 -11.28
N PRO A 91 9.29 -10.44 -10.99
CA PRO A 91 8.61 -10.20 -9.72
C PRO A 91 9.05 -11.13 -8.57
N GLU A 92 9.86 -12.15 -8.83
CA GLU A 92 10.13 -13.27 -7.91
C GLU A 92 10.69 -12.80 -6.57
N GLN A 93 11.72 -11.94 -6.59
CA GLN A 93 12.35 -11.43 -5.36
C GLN A 93 11.37 -10.59 -4.52
N ILE A 94 10.50 -9.82 -5.19
CA ILE A 94 9.50 -9.00 -4.51
C ILE A 94 8.43 -9.89 -3.87
N ARG A 95 7.97 -10.93 -4.57
CA ARG A 95 7.05 -11.93 -4.02
C ARG A 95 7.63 -12.61 -2.78
N GLU A 96 8.89 -13.04 -2.85
CA GLU A 96 9.60 -13.65 -1.71
C GLU A 96 9.62 -12.71 -0.49
N ILE A 97 9.92 -11.42 -0.70
CA ILE A 97 9.89 -10.42 0.38
C ILE A 97 8.50 -10.30 0.98
N LEU A 98 7.45 -10.18 0.15
CA LEU A 98 6.07 -10.02 0.62
C LEU A 98 5.56 -11.28 1.36
N ASP A 99 5.91 -12.46 0.86
CA ASP A 99 5.63 -13.75 1.50
C ASP A 99 6.32 -13.86 2.86
N SER A 100 7.61 -13.49 2.94
CA SER A 100 8.37 -13.52 4.20
C SER A 100 7.81 -12.59 5.30
N LYS A 101 7.02 -11.58 4.93
CA LYS A 101 6.39 -10.62 5.85
C LYS A 101 4.93 -10.92 6.13
N GLY A 102 4.37 -12.02 5.61
CA GLY A 102 2.96 -12.38 5.77
C GLY A 102 2.00 -11.47 5.00
N ILE A 103 2.50 -10.65 4.08
CA ILE A 103 1.67 -9.81 3.19
C ILE A 103 1.15 -10.64 2.02
N GLY A 104 1.94 -11.62 1.56
CA GLY A 104 1.57 -12.46 0.42
C GLY A 104 0.25 -13.21 0.57
N ASP A 105 -0.08 -13.68 1.78
CA ASP A 105 -1.36 -14.36 2.04
C ASP A 105 -2.55 -13.40 1.89
N ILE A 106 -2.44 -12.21 2.47
CA ILE A 106 -3.44 -11.13 2.37
C ILE A 106 -3.69 -10.78 0.89
N VAL A 107 -2.60 -10.62 0.13
CA VAL A 107 -2.67 -10.24 -1.28
C VAL A 107 -3.25 -11.36 -2.15
N ARG A 108 -2.89 -12.63 -1.90
CA ARG A 108 -3.46 -13.79 -2.62
C ARG A 108 -4.98 -13.89 -2.44
N GLU A 109 -5.49 -13.62 -1.25
CA GLU A 109 -6.92 -13.57 -0.98
C GLU A 109 -7.61 -12.47 -1.78
N ILE A 110 -7.04 -11.26 -1.79
CA ILE A 110 -7.55 -10.12 -2.59
C ILE A 110 -7.59 -10.47 -4.08
N ILE A 111 -6.49 -10.99 -4.63
CA ILE A 111 -6.39 -11.38 -6.05
C ILE A 111 -7.43 -12.45 -6.39
N SER A 112 -7.69 -13.39 -5.49
CA SER A 112 -8.70 -14.45 -5.70
C SER A 112 -10.11 -13.88 -5.78
N ASN A 113 -10.42 -12.87 -4.95
CA ASN A 113 -11.73 -12.22 -4.93
C ASN A 113 -11.99 -11.35 -6.18
N GLU A 114 -10.97 -10.67 -6.73
CA GLU A 114 -11.09 -9.89 -7.98
C GLU A 114 -11.48 -10.75 -9.19
N ASN A 115 -10.97 -11.99 -9.28
CA ASN A 115 -11.28 -12.92 -10.37
C ASN A 115 -12.75 -13.39 -10.35
N ILE A 116 -13.45 -13.25 -9.21
CA ILE A 116 -14.86 -13.61 -9.06
C ILE A 116 -15.75 -12.46 -9.59
N GLU A 117 -15.40 -11.21 -9.29
CA GLU A 117 -16.14 -10.02 -9.76
C GLU A 117 -15.95 -9.76 -11.26
N SER A 118 -14.85 -10.22 -11.86
CA SER A 118 -14.56 -10.08 -13.30
C SER A 118 -15.32 -11.07 -14.21
N ASN A 119 -15.99 -12.07 -13.63
CA ASN A 119 -16.74 -13.12 -14.32
C ASN A 119 -18.27 -12.99 -14.15
N GLN A 120 -18.76 -11.84 -13.65
CA GLN A 120 -20.16 -11.42 -13.67
C GLN A 120 -20.35 -10.26 -14.65
#